data_AF-A0A4Q2R7T8-F1
#
_entry.id   AF-A0A4Q2R7T8-F1
#
_cell.length_a   1.000
_cell.length_b   1.000
_cell.length_c   1.000
_cell.angle_alpha   90.00
_cell.angle_beta   90.00
_cell.angle_gamma   90.00
#
_symmetry.space_group_name_H-M   'P 1'
#
loop_
_entity.id
_entity.type
_entity.pdbx_description
1 polymer ?
#
loop_
_entity_poly.entity_id
_entity_poly.type
_entity_poly.pdbx_seq_one_letter_code
_entity_poly.pdbx_strand_id
1 'polypeptide(L)' 'MHQLQRTLPVAIIASDDLYRVVRGALVTQGTTLNAWCNAKGVNRQTVEKALKGLRHSRKSRALVDQLIAETLQVGGEA' A
#
# COMPACT_ATOMS: atom_id res chain seq x y z
N MET A 1 9.10 -21.81 31.36
CA MET A 1 9.62 -21.34 30.05
C MET A 1 8.74 -20.19 29.58
N HIS A 2 9.18 -18.94 29.73
CA HIS A 2 8.44 -17.78 29.24
C HIS A 2 8.91 -17.46 27.82
N GLN A 3 8.10 -17.83 26.83
CA GLN A 3 8.35 -17.46 25.43
C GLN A 3 8.09 -15.96 25.29
N LEU A 4 9.15 -15.19 25.03
CA LEU A 4 9.02 -13.78 24.67
C LEU A 4 8.50 -13.71 23.22
N GLN A 5 7.22 -13.42 23.05
CA GLN A 5 6.66 -13.09 21.74
C GLN A 5 7.21 -11.72 21.32
N ARG A 6 8.14 -11.71 20.35
CA ARG A 6 8.59 -10.48 19.69
C ARG A 6 7.90 -10.39 18.34
N THR A 7 6.88 -9.54 18.25
CA THR A 7 6.33 -9.08 16.98
C THR A 7 7.28 -8.04 16.38
N LEU A 8 8.03 -8.42 15.35
CA LEU A 8 8.84 -7.48 14.59
C LEU A 8 7.91 -6.63 13.70
N PRO A 9 7.98 -5.29 13.76
CA PRO A 9 7.17 -4.44 12.89
C PRO A 9 7.68 -4.58 11.45
N VAL A 10 6.85 -5.13 10.56
CA VAL A 10 7.11 -5.11 9.12
C VAL A 10 6.81 -3.69 8.62
N ALA A 11 7.86 -2.94 8.29
CA ALA A 11 7.71 -1.62 7.69
C ALA A 11 7.64 -1.75 6.16
N ILE A 12 6.57 -1.25 5.55
CA ILE A 12 6.47 -1.22 4.09
C ILE A 12 7.24 -0.01 3.57
N ILE A 13 8.27 -0.29 2.77
CA ILE A 13 9.15 0.72 2.19
C ILE A 13 8.62 1.08 0.80
N ALA A 14 8.39 2.37 0.58
CA ALA A 14 8.01 2.89 -0.72
C ALA A 14 9.16 2.68 -1.74
N SER A 15 8.86 2.04 -2.86
CA SER A 15 9.81 1.65 -3.91
C SER A 15 9.10 1.39 -5.24
N ASP A 16 9.85 1.31 -6.34
CA ASP A 16 9.29 0.87 -7.63
C ASP A 16 8.72 -0.55 -7.56
N ASP A 17 9.28 -1.41 -6.72
CA ASP A 17 8.76 -2.76 -6.51
C ASP A 17 7.44 -2.75 -5.76
N LEU A 18 7.27 -1.91 -4.75
CA LEU A 18 5.98 -1.72 -4.08
C LEU A 18 4.90 -1.28 -5.09
N TYR A 19 5.24 -0.34 -5.98
CA TYR A 19 4.33 0.09 -7.03
C TYR A 19 3.92 -1.08 -7.94
N ARG A 20 4.86 -1.94 -8.36
CA ARG A 20 4.58 -3.11 -9.20
C ARG A 20 3.71 -4.13 -8.48
N VAL A 21 3.99 -4.41 -7.21
CA VAL A 21 3.21 -5.35 -6.38
C VAL A 21 1.78 -4.86 -6.21
N VAL A 22 1.58 -3.59 -5.83
CA VAL A 22 0.24 -3.00 -5.67
C VAL A 22 -0.53 -3.01 -6.99
N ARG A 23 0.14 -2.73 -8.12
CA ARG A 23 -0.47 -2.84 -9.45
C ARG A 23 -0.90 -4.26 -9.76
N GLY A 24 -0.07 -5.25 -9.46
CA GLY A 24 -0.41 -6.67 -9.61
C GLY A 24 -1.63 -7.05 -8.78
N ALA A 25 -1.65 -6.69 -7.50
CA ALA A 25 -2.76 -6.97 -6.59
C ALA A 25 -4.08 -6.33 -7.05
N LEU A 26 -4.05 -5.10 -7.54
CA LEU A 26 -5.26 -4.46 -8.09
C LEU A 26 -5.79 -5.22 -9.32
N VAL A 27 -4.90 -5.72 -10.18
CA VAL A 27 -5.29 -6.51 -11.36
C VAL A 27 -5.90 -7.84 -10.96
N THR A 28 -5.36 -8.54 -9.95
CA THR A 28 -5.96 -9.79 -9.46
C THR A 28 -7.33 -9.58 -8.82
N GLN A 29 -7.57 -8.40 -8.25
CA GLN A 29 -8.87 -7.97 -7.74
C GLN A 29 -9.84 -7.46 -8.83
N GLY A 30 -9.45 -7.49 -10.12
CA GLY A 30 -10.29 -7.02 -11.22
C GLY A 30 -10.44 -5.50 -11.29
N THR A 31 -9.54 -4.74 -10.66
CA THR A 31 -9.54 -3.27 -10.66
C THR A 31 -8.23 -2.71 -11.18
N THR A 32 -8.09 -1.39 -11.22
CA THR A 32 -6.86 -0.71 -11.61
C THR A 32 -6.54 0.41 -10.64
N LEU A 33 -5.27 0.83 -10.61
CA LEU A 33 -4.86 1.99 -9.80
C LEU A 33 -5.67 3.24 -10.15
N ASN A 34 -6.00 3.42 -11.43
CA ASN A 34 -6.79 4.57 -11.87
C ASN A 34 -8.23 4.50 -11.35
N ALA A 35 -8.86 3.32 -11.46
CA ALA A 35 -10.22 3.10 -10.94
C ALA A 35 -10.27 3.32 -9.42
N TRP A 36 -9.29 2.77 -8.69
CA TRP A 36 -9.17 2.99 -7.24
C TRP A 36 -8.97 4.48 -6.91
N CYS A 37 -8.10 5.18 -7.63
CA CYS A 37 -7.89 6.62 -7.44
C CYS A 37 -9.17 7.43 -7.68
N ASN A 38 -9.92 7.11 -8.74
CA ASN A 38 -11.19 7.76 -9.05
C ASN A 38 -12.23 7.53 -7.95
N ALA A 39 -12.34 6.30 -7.44
CA ALA A 39 -13.27 5.97 -6.36
C ALA A 39 -12.98 6.72 -5.05
N LYS A 40 -11.70 7.01 -4.78
CA LYS A 40 -11.26 7.76 -3.59
C LYS A 40 -11.15 9.28 -3.82
N GLY A 41 -11.38 9.76 -5.04
CA GLY A 41 -11.22 11.17 -5.39
C GLY A 41 -9.79 11.69 -5.30
N VAL A 42 -8.78 10.84 -5.56
CA VAL A 42 -7.36 11.20 -5.44
C VAL A 42 -6.64 11.20 -6.79
N ASN A 43 -5.63 12.05 -6.93
CA ASN A 43 -4.86 12.15 -8.17
C ASN A 43 -3.91 10.94 -8.34
N ARG A 44 -4.05 10.21 -9.45
CA ARG A 44 -3.23 9.04 -9.79
C ARG A 44 -1.72 9.30 -9.72
N GLN A 45 -1.25 10.44 -10.23
CA GLN A 45 0.17 10.78 -10.23
C GLN A 45 0.71 11.00 -8.81
N THR A 46 -0.14 11.48 -7.90
CA THR A 46 0.21 11.62 -6.49
C THR A 46 0.41 10.26 -5.84
N VAL A 47 -0.51 9.33 -6.09
CA VAL A 47 -0.44 7.97 -5.54
C VAL A 47 0.75 7.20 -6.13
N GLU A 48 0.99 7.31 -7.44
CA GLU A 48 2.14 6.70 -8.09
C GLU A 48 3.47 7.20 -7.51
N LYS A 49 3.64 8.52 -7.38
CA LYS A 49 4.85 9.12 -6.76
C LYS A 49 5.00 8.70 -5.30
N ALA A 50 3.90 8.55 -4.57
CA ALA A 50 3.94 8.12 -3.17
C ALA A 50 4.38 6.65 -3.06
N LEU A 51 3.82 5.76 -3.88
CA LEU A 51 4.18 4.33 -3.92
C LEU A 51 5.66 4.12 -4.28
N LYS A 52 6.18 4.91 -5.22
CA LYS A 52 7.59 4.87 -5.66
C LYS A 52 8.57 5.52 -4.68
N GLY A 53 8.09 6.10 -3.58
CA GLY A 53 8.95 6.81 -2.64
C GLY A 53 9.45 8.16 -3.14
N LEU A 54 8.81 8.76 -4.15
CA LEU A 54 9.12 10.10 -4.65
C LEU A 54 8.31 11.19 -3.92
N ARG A 55 7.38 10.82 -3.04
CA ARG A 55 6.56 11.75 -2.26
C ARG A 55 6.39 11.27 -0.82
N HIS A 56 6.89 12.07 0.13
CA HIS A 56 7.00 11.67 1.54
C HIS A 56 6.06 12.42 2.50
N SER A 57 5.09 13.17 1.98
CA SER A 57 4.16 13.92 2.86
C SER A 57 3.35 12.97 3.74
N ARG A 58 2.94 13.43 4.93
CA ARG A 58 2.08 12.64 5.85
C ARG A 58 0.81 12.13 5.15
N LYS A 59 0.18 12.98 4.32
CA LYS A 59 -1.01 12.60 3.53
C LYS A 59 -0.70 11.54 2.48
N SER A 60 0.44 11.64 1.81
CA SER A 60 0.88 10.65 0.82
C SER A 60 1.15 9.29 1.43
N ARG A 61 1.76 9.25 2.63
CA ARG A 61 1.97 8.00 3.38
C ARG A 61 0.64 7.36 3.77
N ALA A 62 -0.28 8.13 4.36
CA ALA A 62 -1.60 7.64 4.73
C ALA A 62 -2.38 7.05 3.53
N LEU A 63 -2.26 7.65 2.34
CA LEU A 63 -2.87 7.11 1.12
C LEU A 63 -2.25 5.78 0.68
N VAL A 64 -0.93 5.65 0.79
CA VAL A 64 -0.22 4.40 0.48
C VAL A 64 -0.60 3.32 1.48
N ASP A 65 -0.61 3.64 2.77
CA ASP A 65 -1.00 2.71 3.84
C ASP A 65 -2.42 2.20 3.64
N GLN A 66 -3.36 3.10 3.29
CA GLN A 66 -4.74 2.73 2.97
C GLN A 66 -4.81 1.82 1.74
N LEU A 67 -4.12 2.18 0.65
CA LEU A 67 -4.13 1.39 -0.57
C LEU A 67 -3.57 -0.02 -0.33
N ILE A 68 -2.49 -0.13 0.44
CA ILE A 68 -1.87 -1.42 0.77
C ILE A 68 -2.81 -2.25 1.65
N ALA A 69 -3.43 -1.65 2.67
CA ALA A 69 -4.38 -2.36 3.52
C ALA A 69 -5.55 -2.95 2.71
N GLU A 70 -6.06 -2.21 1.73
CA GLU A 70 -7.17 -2.64 0.86
C GLU A 70 -6.73 -3.67 -0.19
N THR A 71 -5.47 -3.63 -0.66
CA THR A 71 -5.00 -4.47 -1.79
C THR A 71 -4.24 -5.72 -1.39
N LEU A 72 -3.41 -5.63 -0.36
CA LEU A 72 -2.48 -6.69 0.01
C LEU A 72 -2.91 -7.48 1.25
N GLN A 73 -4.11 -7.20 1.80
CA GLN A 73 -4.64 -7.87 3.00
C GLN A 73 -3.55 -8.08 4.05
N VAL A 74 -2.81 -7.02 4.39
CA VAL A 74 -1.79 -7.07 5.43
C VAL A 74 -2.52 -7.08 6.78
N GLY A 75 -3.11 -8.23 7.11
CA GLY A 75 -3.90 -8.53 8.28
C GLY A 75 -4.00 -10.05 8.39
N GLY A 76 -3.31 -10.61 9.38
CA GLY A 76 -3.21 -12.05 9.60
C GLY A 76 -4.56 -12.71 9.89
N GLU A 77 -4.54 -14.03 9.76
CA GLU A 77 -5.59 -14.95 10.19
C GLU A 77 -6.18 -14.59 11.55
N ALA A 78 -7.51 -14.47 11.60
CA ALA A 78 -8.38 -15.04 12.63
C ALA A 78 -9.83 -14.98 12.15
#